data_AF-A0A536FKH3-F1
#
_entry.id   AF-A0A536FKH3-F1
#
_cell.length_a   1.000
_cell.length_b   1.000
_cell.length_c   1.000
_cell.angle_alpha   90.00
_cell.angle_beta   90.00
_cell.angle_gamma   90.00
#
_symmetry.space_group_name_H-M   'P 1'
#
loop_
_entity.id
_entity.type
_entity.pdbx_description
1 polymer ?
#
loop_
_entity_poly.entity_id
_entity_poly.type
_entity_poly.pdbx_seq_one_letter_code
_entity_poly.pdbx_strand_id
1 'polypeptide(L)'
;SAGLRLSVRVETVDQLAAILARHWELGGAGVVVSQPLTGDLALPRSELAGDEAPAARGPGRTPAELGRLQARLGDRVIRANIALLERNAALAASTAQALRSHG
;
A
#
# COMPACT_ATOMS: atom_id res chain seq x y z
N SER A 1 0.82 -10.73 -4.76
CA SER A 1 -0.43 -10.99 -4.01
C SER A 1 -0.11 -11.66 -2.68
N ALA A 2 -0.83 -11.33 -1.61
CA ALA A 2 -0.64 -11.95 -0.29
C ALA A 2 -1.51 -13.21 -0.06
N GLY A 3 -2.43 -13.53 -0.99
CA GLY A 3 -3.37 -14.65 -0.85
C GLY A 3 -4.57 -14.36 0.07
N LEU A 4 -4.73 -13.13 0.53
CA LEU A 4 -5.81 -12.69 1.42
C LEU A 4 -6.93 -12.03 0.61
N ARG A 5 -8.19 -12.30 1.00
CA ARG A 5 -9.36 -11.59 0.44
C ARG A 5 -9.56 -10.28 1.19
N LEU A 6 -9.82 -9.21 0.43
CA LEU A 6 -10.26 -7.93 0.98
C LEU A 6 -11.77 -7.94 1.18
N SER A 7 -12.26 -7.08 2.07
CA SER A 7 -13.69 -6.91 2.36
C SER A 7 -14.45 -6.37 1.16
N VAL A 8 -13.84 -5.48 0.37
CA VAL A 8 -14.43 -4.86 -0.82
C VAL A 8 -13.37 -4.72 -1.92
N ARG A 9 -13.81 -4.83 -3.17
CA ARG A 9 -13.04 -4.48 -4.36
C ARG A 9 -13.77 -3.38 -5.12
N VAL A 10 -13.03 -2.38 -5.57
CA VAL A 10 -13.53 -1.25 -6.37
C VAL A 10 -12.66 -1.11 -7.61
N GLU A 11 -13.24 -0.68 -8.72
CA GLU A 11 -12.52 -0.52 -10.00
C GLU A 11 -12.31 0.94 -10.37
N THR A 12 -13.05 1.87 -9.75
CA THR A 12 -13.02 3.30 -10.10
C THR A 12 -12.86 4.18 -8.87
N VAL A 13 -12.31 5.38 -9.09
CA VAL A 13 -12.14 6.39 -8.05
C VAL A 13 -13.50 6.89 -7.55
N ASP A 14 -14.49 7.03 -8.42
CA ASP A 14 -15.84 7.48 -8.03
C ASP A 14 -16.53 6.44 -7.12
N GLN A 15 -16.41 5.15 -7.42
CA GLN A 15 -16.91 4.09 -6.53
C GLN A 15 -16.21 4.14 -5.17
N LEU A 16 -14.89 4.33 -5.15
CA LEU A 16 -14.14 4.46 -3.92
C LEU A 16 -14.61 5.68 -3.10
N ALA A 17 -14.74 6.84 -3.74
CA ALA A 17 -15.19 8.07 -3.09
C ALA A 17 -16.61 7.93 -2.53
N ALA A 18 -17.54 7.33 -3.28
CA ALA A 18 -18.89 7.05 -2.80
C ALA A 18 -18.90 6.14 -1.57
N ILE A 19 -18.10 5.07 -1.56
CA ILE A 19 -17.98 4.17 -0.39
C ILE A 19 -17.41 4.91 0.82
N LEU A 20 -16.37 5.72 0.63
CA LEU A 20 -15.74 6.49 1.70
C LEU A 20 -16.70 7.53 2.29
N ALA A 21 -17.42 8.28 1.45
CA ALA A 21 -18.41 9.25 1.88
C ALA A 21 -19.49 8.57 2.74
N ARG A 22 -20.06 7.45 2.27
CA ARG A 22 -21.05 6.69 3.03
C ARG A 22 -20.50 6.09 4.32
N HIS A 23 -19.25 5.61 4.30
CA HIS A 23 -18.61 5.09 5.51
C HIS A 23 -18.56 6.16 6.61
N TRP A 24 -18.20 7.39 6.27
CA TRP A 24 -18.14 8.50 7.23
C TRP A 24 -19.51 9.08 7.59
N GLU A 25 -20.46 9.14 6.67
CA GLU A 25 -21.86 9.50 6.98
C GLU A 25 -22.48 8.57 8.04
N LEU A 26 -22.09 7.29 8.03
CA LEU A 26 -22.53 6.28 9.00
C LEU A 26 -21.69 6.27 10.30
N GLY A 27 -20.79 7.23 10.50
CA GLY A 27 -19.95 7.33 11.70
C GLY A 27 -18.71 6.42 11.71
N GLY A 28 -18.29 5.93 10.55
CA GLY A 28 -17.08 5.14 10.37
C GLY A 28 -15.78 5.93 10.65
N ALA A 29 -14.67 5.20 10.84
CA ALA A 29 -13.35 5.76 11.15
C ALA A 29 -12.43 5.75 9.91
N GLY A 30 -11.18 5.32 10.06
CA GLY A 30 -10.23 5.20 8.96
C GLY A 30 -10.52 4.02 8.03
N VAL A 31 -10.20 4.18 6.74
CA VAL A 31 -10.28 3.12 5.72
C VAL A 31 -8.89 2.88 5.14
N VAL A 32 -8.50 1.61 5.00
CA VAL A 32 -7.26 1.23 4.31
C VAL A 32 -7.55 0.90 2.87
N VAL A 33 -7.00 1.69 1.95
CA VAL A 33 -7.09 1.47 0.51
C VAL A 33 -5.78 0.84 0.04
N SER A 34 -5.85 -0.33 -0.59
CA SER A 34 -4.69 -1.06 -1.08
C SER A 34 -4.66 -1.04 -2.60
N GLN A 35 -3.57 -0.50 -3.17
CA GLN A 35 -3.30 -0.53 -4.60
C GLN A 35 -2.03 -1.36 -4.85
N PRO A 36 -2.12 -2.51 -5.53
CA PRO A 36 -0.95 -3.33 -5.79
C PRO A 36 -0.02 -2.68 -6.83
N LEU A 37 1.29 -2.86 -6.63
CA LEU A 37 2.27 -2.69 -7.68
C LEU A 37 2.20 -3.89 -8.65
N THR A 38 2.31 -3.64 -9.95
CA THR A 38 2.21 -4.67 -11.00
C THR A 38 3.36 -4.53 -12.01
N GLY A 39 3.55 -5.54 -12.86
CA GLY A 39 4.60 -5.55 -13.87
C GLY A 39 6.01 -5.71 -13.30
N ASP A 40 7.00 -5.18 -14.03
CA ASP A 40 8.44 -5.41 -13.76
C ASP A 40 8.94 -4.78 -12.45
N LEU A 41 8.16 -3.87 -11.87
CA LEU A 41 8.46 -3.25 -10.58
C LEU A 41 7.94 -4.07 -9.40
N ALA A 42 7.04 -5.04 -9.64
CA ALA A 42 6.54 -5.91 -8.59
C ALA A 42 7.59 -6.95 -8.19
N LEU A 43 7.86 -7.03 -6.88
CA LEU A 43 8.78 -8.02 -6.33
C LEU A 43 8.04 -9.33 -6.01
N PRO A 44 8.55 -10.50 -6.44
CA PRO A 44 8.01 -11.80 -6.05
C PRO A 44 8.02 -11.99 -4.53
N ARG A 45 6.99 -12.64 -3.98
CA ARG A 45 6.90 -12.91 -2.54
C ARG A 45 8.09 -13.73 -2.03
N SER A 46 8.61 -14.65 -2.83
CA SER A 46 9.79 -15.45 -2.50
C SER A 46 11.03 -14.59 -2.28
N GLU A 47 11.17 -13.46 -2.98
CA GLU A 47 12.27 -12.52 -2.80
C GLU A 47 12.09 -11.65 -1.54
N LEU A 48 10.85 -11.43 -1.11
CA LEU A 48 10.52 -10.63 0.07
C LEU A 48 10.64 -11.40 1.40
N ALA A 49 10.65 -12.73 1.37
CA ALA A 49 10.87 -13.53 2.56
C ALA A 49 12.26 -13.22 3.15
N GLY A 50 12.32 -12.87 4.43
CA GLY A 50 13.56 -12.65 5.17
C GLY A 50 13.97 -13.89 5.95
N ASP A 51 15.26 -14.00 6.27
CA ASP A 51 15.75 -15.01 7.20
C ASP A 51 15.20 -14.75 8.62
N GLU A 52 15.01 -15.81 9.41
CA GLU A 52 14.56 -15.73 10.82
C GLU A 52 15.61 -15.16 11.78
N ALA A 53 16.48 -14.28 11.31
CA ALA A 53 17.48 -13.62 12.15
C ALA A 53 16.79 -12.82 13.27
N PRO A 54 17.39 -12.73 14.47
CA PRO A 54 16.81 -11.98 15.57
C PRO A 54 16.52 -10.54 15.15
N ALA A 55 15.24 -10.22 15.05
CA ALA A 55 14.78 -8.91 14.62
C ALA A 55 15.05 -7.89 15.73
N ALA A 56 15.49 -6.69 15.33
CA ALA A 56 15.48 -5.54 16.23
C ALA A 56 14.08 -5.39 16.82
N ARG A 57 13.99 -5.02 18.10
CA ARG A 57 12.71 -4.84 18.80
C ARG A 57 12.28 -3.38 18.77
N GLY A 58 10.97 -3.15 18.93
CA GLY A 58 10.41 -1.80 18.99
C GLY A 58 10.48 -1.05 17.66
N PRO A 59 10.46 0.29 17.66
CA PRO A 59 10.30 1.11 16.46
C PRO A 59 11.46 0.96 15.46
N GLY A 60 12.64 0.53 15.92
CA GLY A 60 13.80 0.25 15.06
C GLY A 60 13.65 -1.00 14.19
N ARG A 61 12.61 -1.82 14.40
CA ARG A 61 12.40 -3.05 13.64
C ARG A 61 12.17 -2.79 12.15
N THR A 62 11.20 -1.95 11.80
CA THR A 62 10.84 -1.70 10.39
C THR A 62 12.00 -1.11 9.59
N PRO A 63 12.73 -0.08 10.07
CA PRO A 63 13.93 0.40 9.38
C PRO A 63 14.99 -0.68 9.18
N ALA A 64 15.23 -1.53 10.20
CA ALA A 64 16.21 -2.61 10.10
C ALA A 64 15.81 -3.67 9.05
N GLU A 65 14.55 -4.08 9.00
CA GLU A 65 14.07 -5.03 7.98
C GLU A 65 14.14 -4.46 6.57
N LEU A 66 13.79 -3.19 6.39
CA LEU A 66 13.90 -2.53 5.08
C LEU A 66 15.36 -2.41 4.64
N GLY A 67 16.28 -2.11 5.56
CA GLY A 67 17.71 -2.10 5.29
C GLY A 67 18.24 -3.49 4.87
N ARG A 68 17.80 -4.56 5.54
CA ARG A 68 18.13 -5.94 5.13
C ARG A 68 17.60 -6.29 3.76
N LEU A 69 16.36 -5.90 3.46
CA LEU A 69 15.74 -6.16 2.16
C LEU A 69 16.49 -5.42 1.04
N GLN A 70 16.88 -4.17 1.28
CA GLN A 70 17.72 -3.39 0.37
C GLN A 70 19.10 -4.03 0.19
N ALA A 71 19.76 -4.49 1.25
CA ALA A 71 21.07 -5.15 1.14
C ALA A 71 21.01 -6.43 0.28
N ARG A 72 19.91 -7.18 0.34
CA ARG A 72 19.71 -8.43 -0.40
C ARG A 72 19.31 -8.23 -1.86
N LEU A 73 18.43 -7.28 -2.14
CA LEU A 73 17.81 -7.10 -3.46
C LEU A 73 18.29 -5.83 -4.19
N GLY A 74 19.12 -5.03 -3.54
CA GLY A 74 19.69 -3.78 -4.05
C GLY A 74 18.62 -2.74 -4.39
N ASP A 75 18.93 -1.93 -5.40
CA ASP A 75 18.12 -0.79 -5.82
C ASP A 75 16.74 -1.16 -6.34
N ARG A 76 16.50 -2.44 -6.68
CA ARG A 76 15.17 -2.90 -7.12
C ARG A 76 14.11 -2.65 -6.05
N VAL A 77 14.44 -2.79 -4.77
CA VAL A 77 13.54 -2.52 -3.65
C VAL A 77 13.22 -1.04 -3.53
N ILE A 78 14.23 -0.19 -3.69
CA ILE A 78 14.06 1.26 -3.64
C ILE A 78 13.18 1.74 -4.80
N ARG A 79 13.45 1.26 -6.03
CA ARG A 79 12.62 1.59 -7.20
C ARG A 79 11.18 1.12 -7.04
N ALA A 80 10.97 -0.11 -6.56
CA ALA A 80 9.63 -0.63 -6.31
C ALA A 80 8.88 0.21 -5.25
N ASN A 81 9.55 0.60 -4.17
CA ASN A 81 8.94 1.40 -3.11
C ASN A 81 8.60 2.83 -3.58
N ILE A 82 9.50 3.48 -4.34
CA ILE A 82 9.24 4.81 -4.92
C ILE A 82 8.05 4.75 -5.87
N ALA A 83 8.02 3.77 -6.78
CA ALA A 83 6.90 3.62 -7.70
C ALA A 83 5.57 3.33 -6.98
N LEU A 84 5.59 2.55 -5.90
CA LEU A 84 4.41 2.33 -5.05
C LEU A 84 3.97 3.64 -4.37
N LEU A 85 4.91 4.43 -3.85
CA LEU A 85 4.62 5.71 -3.20
C LEU A 85 3.97 6.70 -4.17
N GLU A 86 4.52 6.86 -5.37
CA GLU A 86 3.98 7.73 -6.42
C GLU A 86 2.57 7.32 -6.84
N ARG A 87 2.33 6.02 -7.02
CA ARG A 87 1.01 5.49 -7.36
C ARG A 87 -0.01 5.72 -6.25
N ASN A 88 0.37 5.48 -5.00
CA ASN A 88 -0.48 5.73 -3.85
C ASN A 88 -0.81 7.21 -3.71
N ALA A 89 0.16 8.11 -3.94
CA ALA A 89 -0.05 9.55 -3.92
C ALA A 89 -1.02 9.99 -5.03
N ALA A 90 -0.87 9.46 -6.25
CA ALA A 90 -1.77 9.74 -7.36
C ALA A 90 -3.21 9.28 -7.06
N LEU A 91 -3.40 8.05 -6.58
CA LEU A 91 -4.71 7.54 -6.20
C LEU A 91 -5.34 8.36 -5.06
N ALA A 92 -4.55 8.72 -4.05
CA ALA A 92 -5.01 9.55 -2.94
C ALA A 92 -5.47 10.93 -3.43
N ALA A 93 -4.71 11.57 -4.33
CA ALA A 93 -5.07 12.86 -4.91
C ALA A 93 -6.37 12.79 -5.72
N SER A 94 -6.52 11.79 -6.60
CA SER A 94 -7.75 11.57 -7.37
C SER A 94 -8.95 11.28 -6.47
N THR A 95 -8.77 10.45 -5.44
CA THR A 95 -9.82 10.13 -4.46
C THR A 95 -10.25 11.38 -3.68
N ALA A 96 -9.29 12.20 -3.25
CA ALA A 96 -9.57 13.46 -2.58
C ALA A 96 -10.32 14.44 -3.49
N GLN A 97 -10.01 14.47 -4.78
CA GLN A 97 -10.75 15.29 -5.75
C GLN A 97 -12.19 14.80 -5.92
N ALA A 98 -12.40 13.49 -6.11
CA ALA A 98 -13.74 12.92 -6.25
C ALA A 98 -14.59 13.15 -4.98
N LEU A 99 -14.00 12.99 -3.79
CA LEU A 99 -14.69 13.28 -2.53
C LEU A 99 -15.15 14.75 -2.42
N ARG A 100 -14.34 15.71 -2.87
CA ARG A 100 -14.75 17.13 -2.90
C ARG A 100 -15.92 17.40 -3.84
N SER A 101 -16.05 16.62 -4.91
CA SER A 101 -17.17 16.74 -5.85
C SER A 101 -18.45 16.04 -5.38
N HIS A 102 -18.36 15.22 -4.31
CA HIS A 102 -19.49 14.53 -3.69
C HIS A 102 -20.05 15.22 -2.44
N GLY A 103 -19.43 16.32 -2.00
CA GLY A 103 -19.91 17.18 -0.90
C GLY A 103 -20.47 18.49 -1.41
#